data_AF-A0A7V4J709-F1
#
_entry.id   AF-A0A7V4J709-F1
#
_cell.length_a   1.000
_cell.length_b   1.000
_cell.length_c   1.000
_cell.angle_alpha   90.00
_cell.angle_beta   90.00
_cell.angle_gamma   90.00
#
_symmetry.space_group_name_H-M   'P 1'
#
loop_
_entity.id
_entity.type
_entity.pdbx_description
1 polymer ?
#
loop_
_entity_poly.entity_id
_entity_poly.type
_entity_poly.pdbx_seq_one_letter_code
_entity_poly.pdbx_strand_id
1 'polypeptide(L)'
;MARSGKSLATARRCRYLTSAARVLLALWLSLWLVGGTAAAPPEPPDADGVAGQEVTGDEVVATLDYWTPQRMAEAIPAAPDLPDVGGVRAAGAMVAATTTDPVPYGQYSQLPYRASGKVYFTHAADGRDYVCSGAAVGGRVVLTAGHCVS
;
A
#
# COMPACT_ATOMS: atom_id res chain seq x y z
N MET A 1 38.75 22.62 85.56
CA MET A 1 38.78 22.00 84.22
C MET A 1 37.35 21.65 83.82
N ALA A 2 36.82 22.30 82.80
CA ALA A 2 35.43 22.18 82.38
C ALA A 2 35.32 22.11 80.85
N ARG A 3 34.18 21.56 80.41
CA ARG A 3 33.62 21.48 79.05
C ARG A 3 33.93 20.18 78.29
N SER A 4 33.01 19.60 77.53
CA SER A 4 31.58 19.89 77.29
C SER A 4 31.06 18.75 76.40
N GLY A 5 29.95 18.12 76.78
CA GLY A 5 29.22 17.21 75.91
C GLY A 5 28.25 17.96 74.99
N LYS A 6 28.43 17.81 73.67
CA LYS A 6 27.45 18.03 72.57
C LYS A 6 28.00 17.18 71.40
N SER A 7 27.28 16.30 70.71
CA SER A 7 26.13 16.63 69.87
C SER A 7 25.59 15.33 69.22
N LEU A 8 24.35 14.95 69.53
CA LEU A 8 23.61 13.81 68.93
C LEU A 8 22.74 14.24 67.73
N ALA A 9 22.91 15.45 67.20
CA ALA A 9 21.94 16.06 66.27
C ALA A 9 22.18 15.76 64.77
N THR A 10 23.33 15.19 64.39
CA THR A 10 23.75 15.16 62.97
C THR A 10 23.15 14.01 62.15
N ALA A 11 22.69 12.92 62.78
CA ALA A 11 22.31 11.69 62.05
C ALA A 11 20.91 11.69 61.41
N ARG A 12 20.01 12.62 61.78
CA ARG A 12 18.61 12.62 61.30
C ARG A 12 18.39 13.34 59.97
N ARG A 13 19.31 14.21 59.54
CA ARG A 13 19.14 15.04 58.33
C ARG A 13 19.45 14.33 57.02
N CYS A 14 20.08 13.15 57.04
CA CYS A 14 20.49 12.45 55.83
C CYS A 14 19.38 11.55 55.21
N ARG A 15 18.32 11.21 55.96
CA ARG A 15 17.25 10.32 55.47
C ARG A 15 16.12 11.02 54.70
N TYR A 16 15.97 12.34 54.83
CA TYR A 16 14.93 13.10 54.15
C TYR A 16 15.29 13.47 52.70
N LEU A 17 16.59 13.59 52.39
CA LEU A 17 17.06 13.91 51.04
C LEU A 17 16.91 12.73 50.07
N THR A 18 16.81 11.49 50.58
CA THR A 18 16.62 10.29 49.75
C THR A 18 15.16 10.01 49.39
N SER A 19 14.17 10.63 50.04
CA SER A 19 12.74 10.39 49.74
C SER A 19 12.22 11.32 48.64
N ALA A 20 12.60 12.60 48.66
CA ALA A 20 12.16 13.58 47.65
C ALA A 20 12.65 13.23 46.24
N ALA A 21 13.90 12.75 46.11
CA ALA A 21 14.48 12.36 44.83
C ALA A 21 13.78 11.12 44.21
N ARG A 22 13.27 10.20 45.05
CA ARG A 22 12.54 9.00 44.58
C ARG A 22 11.12 9.33 44.10
N VAL A 23 10.45 10.28 44.76
CA VAL A 23 9.11 10.74 44.36
C VAL A 23 9.16 11.52 43.05
N LEU A 24 10.17 12.37 42.86
CA LEU A 24 10.35 13.14 41.63
C LEU A 24 10.72 12.26 40.42
N LEU A 25 11.54 11.22 40.61
CA LEU A 25 11.87 10.26 39.54
C LEU A 25 10.66 9.40 39.14
N ALA A 26 9.83 8.99 40.11
CA ALA A 26 8.59 8.26 39.85
C ALA A 26 7.56 9.10 39.07
N LEU A 27 7.44 10.40 39.41
CA LEU A 27 6.60 11.35 38.68
C LEU A 27 7.11 11.60 37.25
N TRP A 28 8.43 11.66 37.06
CA TRP A 28 9.05 11.80 35.74
C TRP A 28 8.83 10.56 34.85
N LEU A 29 8.89 9.35 35.42
CA LEU A 29 8.60 8.12 34.68
C LEU A 29 7.11 7.98 34.33
N SER A 30 6.19 8.42 35.19
CA SER A 30 4.75 8.38 34.88
C SER A 30 4.35 9.32 33.73
N LEU A 31 5.17 10.33 33.41
CA LEU A 31 4.90 11.27 32.33
C LEU A 31 5.17 10.68 30.92
N TRP A 32 5.79 9.50 30.83
CA TRP A 32 5.98 8.77 29.56
C TRP A 32 4.90 7.73 29.25
N LEU A 33 3.98 7.44 30.19
CA LEU A 33 2.90 6.45 29.97
C LEU A 33 1.60 7.04 29.41
N VAL A 34 1.50 8.37 29.26
CA VAL A 34 0.43 8.97 28.45
C VAL A 34 0.88 8.85 27.00
N GLY A 35 0.69 7.65 26.44
CA GLY A 35 0.88 7.36 25.03
C GLY A 35 0.07 8.35 24.22
N GLY A 36 0.77 9.20 23.47
CA GLY A 36 0.14 9.99 22.42
C GLY A 36 -0.53 9.01 21.47
N THR A 37 -1.85 9.05 21.39
CA THR A 37 -2.58 8.52 20.25
C THR A 37 -2.07 9.31 19.05
N ALA A 38 -1.11 8.74 18.32
CA ALA A 38 -0.79 9.21 16.99
C ALA A 38 -2.09 9.10 16.19
N ALA A 39 -2.75 10.22 15.95
CA ALA A 39 -3.85 10.28 15.02
C ALA A 39 -3.32 9.74 13.69
N ALA A 40 -4.02 8.75 13.13
CA ALA A 40 -3.77 8.34 11.77
C ALA A 40 -3.77 9.61 10.88
N PRO A 41 -2.87 9.71 9.88
CA PRO A 41 -2.93 10.81 8.94
C PRO A 41 -4.36 10.88 8.36
N PRO A 42 -4.91 12.10 8.17
CA PRO A 42 -6.24 12.24 7.60
C PRO A 42 -6.28 11.48 6.27
N GLU A 43 -7.27 10.61 6.15
CA GLU A 43 -7.59 9.92 4.91
C GLU A 43 -7.69 11.00 3.81
N PRO A 44 -7.00 10.84 2.66
CA PRO A 44 -7.18 11.77 1.56
C PRO A 44 -8.68 11.84 1.25
N PRO A 45 -9.22 13.02 0.90
CA PRO A 45 -10.64 13.16 0.60
C PRO A 45 -11.01 12.10 -0.44
N ASP A 46 -12.05 11.32 -0.14
CA ASP A 46 -12.63 10.37 -1.08
C ASP A 46 -12.79 11.09 -2.41
N ALA A 47 -11.99 10.69 -3.39
CA ALA A 47 -12.22 11.14 -4.76
C ALA A 47 -13.54 10.48 -5.16
N ASP A 48 -14.66 11.20 -5.01
CA ASP A 48 -16.01 10.71 -5.28
C ASP A 48 -16.00 9.92 -6.60
N GLY A 49 -16.06 8.58 -6.52
CA GLY A 49 -16.03 7.67 -7.67
C GLY A 49 -14.76 6.84 -7.90
N VAL A 50 -13.75 6.90 -7.04
CA VAL A 50 -12.60 5.96 -7.09
C VAL A 50 -12.85 4.78 -6.15
N ALA A 51 -12.96 3.57 -6.71
CA ALA A 51 -12.99 2.35 -5.91
C ALA A 51 -11.59 2.05 -5.34
N GLY A 52 -11.49 1.98 -4.02
CA GLY A 52 -10.29 1.53 -3.30
C GLY A 52 -10.50 0.14 -2.72
N GLN A 53 -9.48 -0.72 -2.80
CA GLN A 53 -9.43 -1.99 -2.11
C GLN A 53 -8.09 -2.13 -1.39
N GLU A 54 -8.13 -2.43 -0.10
CA GLU A 54 -6.93 -2.81 0.64
C GLU A 54 -6.55 -4.24 0.31
N VAL A 55 -5.25 -4.47 0.08
CA VAL A 55 -4.70 -5.80 -0.23
C VAL A 55 -3.68 -6.15 0.84
N THR A 56 -3.92 -7.25 1.54
CA THR A 56 -3.05 -7.83 2.57
C THR A 56 -1.91 -8.64 1.96
N GLY A 57 -0.86 -8.90 2.74
CA GLY A 57 0.25 -9.75 2.30
C GLY A 57 -0.19 -11.18 1.94
N ASP A 58 -1.14 -11.75 2.69
CA ASP A 58 -1.64 -13.10 2.45
C ASP A 58 -2.44 -13.18 1.15
N GLU A 59 -3.22 -12.14 0.81
CA GLU A 59 -3.92 -12.07 -0.48
C GLU A 59 -2.96 -11.98 -1.67
N VAL A 60 -1.83 -11.26 -1.51
CA VAL A 60 -0.78 -11.25 -2.54
C VAL A 60 -0.22 -12.65 -2.75
N VAL A 61 0.09 -13.39 -1.67
CA VAL A 61 0.61 -14.76 -1.77
C VAL A 61 -0.42 -15.68 -2.41
N ALA A 62 -1.67 -15.63 -1.95
CA ALA A 62 -2.75 -16.44 -2.53
C ALA A 62 -2.98 -16.15 -4.02
N THR A 63 -2.86 -14.89 -4.45
CA THR A 63 -2.95 -14.50 -5.86
C THR A 63 -1.79 -15.09 -6.68
N LEU A 64 -0.57 -15.06 -6.15
CA LEU A 64 0.60 -15.63 -6.82
C LEU A 64 0.51 -17.17 -6.92
N ASP A 65 -0.03 -17.83 -5.91
CA ASP A 65 -0.24 -19.29 -5.92
C ASP A 65 -1.39 -19.69 -6.86
N TYR A 66 -2.42 -18.85 -6.98
CA TYR A 66 -3.57 -19.08 -7.85
C TYR A 66 -3.17 -19.05 -9.34
N TRP A 67 -2.36 -18.09 -9.76
CA TRP A 67 -2.01 -17.88 -11.18
C TRP A 67 -0.86 -18.77 -11.64
N THR A 68 -1.20 -20.01 -11.99
CA THR A 68 -0.26 -20.93 -12.62
C THR A 68 0.01 -20.56 -14.09
N PRO A 69 1.14 -21.01 -14.69
CA PRO A 69 1.38 -20.86 -16.13
C PRO A 69 0.25 -21.39 -17.01
N GLN A 70 -0.39 -22.49 -16.58
CA GLN A 70 -1.54 -23.06 -17.28
C GLN A 70 -2.73 -22.10 -17.26
N ARG A 71 -3.10 -21.56 -16.08
CA ARG A 71 -4.22 -20.61 -15.98
C ARG A 71 -3.95 -19.32 -16.73
N MET A 72 -2.72 -18.80 -16.68
CA MET A 72 -2.33 -17.64 -17.48
C MET A 72 -2.46 -17.91 -18.99
N ALA A 73 -2.12 -19.13 -19.45
CA ALA A 73 -2.26 -19.51 -20.85
C ALA A 73 -3.72 -19.72 -21.29
N GLU A 74 -4.57 -20.19 -20.37
CA GLU A 74 -6.01 -20.44 -20.59
C GLU A 74 -6.88 -19.20 -20.35
N ALA A 75 -6.32 -18.13 -19.80
CA ALA A 75 -7.03 -16.89 -19.47
C ALA A 75 -7.67 -16.27 -20.73
N ILE A 76 -8.90 -15.79 -20.55
CA ILE A 76 -9.75 -15.32 -21.64
C ILE A 76 -9.41 -13.86 -21.93
N PRO A 77 -9.07 -13.48 -23.17
CA PRO A 77 -8.86 -12.06 -23.50
C PRO A 77 -10.10 -11.25 -23.15
N ALA A 78 -9.95 -10.25 -22.29
CA ALA A 78 -11.00 -9.29 -22.00
C ALA A 78 -11.15 -8.38 -23.22
N ALA A 79 -11.95 -8.84 -24.18
CA ALA A 79 -12.38 -8.01 -25.29
C ALA A 79 -13.35 -6.95 -24.75
N PRO A 80 -13.32 -5.71 -25.27
CA PRO A 80 -14.38 -4.78 -24.96
C PRO A 80 -15.70 -5.40 -25.41
N ASP A 81 -16.69 -5.43 -24.51
CA ASP A 81 -18.07 -5.74 -24.85
C ASP A 81 -18.61 -4.55 -25.64
N LEU A 82 -18.17 -4.45 -26.91
CA LEU A 82 -18.64 -3.42 -27.82
C LEU A 82 -20.04 -3.84 -28.23
N PRO A 83 -21.11 -3.10 -27.84
CA PRO A 83 -22.39 -3.31 -28.47
C PRO A 83 -22.19 -3.21 -29.99
N ASP A 84 -22.91 -4.03 -30.76
CA ASP A 84 -23.01 -3.87 -32.21
C ASP A 84 -23.72 -2.54 -32.50
N VAL A 85 -22.98 -1.44 -32.35
CA VAL A 85 -23.43 -0.09 -32.65
C VAL A 85 -23.25 0.07 -34.14
N GLY A 86 -24.23 -0.44 -34.88
CA GLY A 86 -24.36 -0.24 -36.32
C GLY A 86 -24.03 1.22 -36.68
N GLY A 87 -22.80 1.44 -37.15
CA GLY A 87 -22.28 2.76 -37.49
C GLY A 87 -21.98 3.70 -36.31
N VAL A 88 -20.93 3.43 -35.53
CA VAL A 88 -20.17 4.54 -34.92
C VAL A 88 -19.51 5.36 -36.04
N ARG A 89 -20.06 6.56 -36.30
CA ARG A 89 -19.29 7.60 -36.98
C ARG A 89 -18.10 7.91 -36.07
N ALA A 90 -16.90 7.58 -36.52
CA ALA A 90 -15.66 7.92 -35.84
C ALA A 90 -15.65 9.41 -35.50
N ALA A 91 -15.89 9.73 -34.22
CA ALA A 91 -15.74 11.07 -33.70
C ALA A 91 -14.23 11.35 -33.65
N GLY A 92 -13.76 12.10 -34.66
CA GLY A 92 -12.35 12.35 -34.87
C GLY A 92 -11.65 11.14 -35.49
N ALA A 93 -10.65 11.40 -36.32
CA ALA A 93 -9.78 10.35 -36.80
C ALA A 93 -9.25 9.58 -35.59
N MET A 94 -9.78 8.37 -35.34
CA MET A 94 -8.98 7.36 -34.68
C MET A 94 -7.70 7.34 -35.50
N VAL A 95 -6.59 7.77 -34.89
CA VAL A 95 -5.26 7.45 -35.42
C VAL A 95 -5.38 5.98 -35.79
N ALA A 96 -5.20 5.67 -37.08
CA ALA A 96 -5.43 4.34 -37.63
C ALA A 96 -4.98 3.32 -36.58
N ALA A 97 -5.92 2.45 -36.16
CA ALA A 97 -5.71 1.49 -35.07
C ALA A 97 -4.26 1.05 -35.13
N THR A 98 -3.48 1.41 -34.11
CA THR A 98 -2.02 1.30 -34.11
C THR A 98 -1.69 -0.05 -34.70
N THR A 99 -0.99 -0.09 -35.84
CA THR A 99 -0.59 -1.36 -36.41
C THR A 99 0.22 -2.07 -35.34
N THR A 100 -0.31 -3.17 -34.81
CA THR A 100 0.38 -3.98 -33.81
C THR A 100 1.50 -4.71 -34.54
N ASP A 101 2.62 -4.03 -34.71
CA ASP A 101 3.84 -4.70 -35.13
C ASP A 101 4.34 -5.53 -33.94
N PRO A 102 4.74 -6.80 -34.16
CA PRO A 102 5.36 -7.59 -33.12
C PRO A 102 6.55 -6.84 -32.53
N VAL A 103 6.65 -6.81 -31.21
CA VAL A 103 7.85 -6.31 -30.54
C VAL A 103 9.04 -7.16 -31.00
N PRO A 104 10.13 -6.56 -31.52
CA PRO A 104 11.29 -7.32 -31.94
C PRO A 104 11.84 -8.18 -30.80
N TYR A 105 12.03 -9.48 -31.07
CA TYR A 105 12.65 -10.40 -30.13
C TYR A 105 14.02 -9.86 -29.71
N GLY A 106 14.20 -9.64 -28.40
CA GLY A 106 15.39 -9.00 -27.81
C GLY A 106 15.17 -7.59 -27.28
N GLN A 107 14.05 -6.93 -27.62
CA GLN A 107 13.73 -5.59 -27.09
C GLN A 107 12.72 -5.60 -25.93
N TYR A 108 12.18 -6.76 -25.54
CA TYR A 108 11.23 -6.88 -24.42
C TYR A 108 11.76 -6.31 -23.09
N SER A 109 13.07 -6.34 -22.86
CA SER A 109 13.70 -5.80 -21.65
C SER A 109 14.05 -4.31 -21.73
N GLN A 110 13.80 -3.66 -22.87
CA GLN A 110 14.12 -2.26 -23.12
C GLN A 110 12.85 -1.40 -23.05
N LEU A 111 13.01 -0.11 -22.74
CA LEU A 111 11.89 0.82 -22.85
C LEU A 111 11.54 1.06 -24.33
N PRO A 112 10.25 1.25 -24.66
CA PRO A 112 9.11 1.28 -23.74
C PRO A 112 8.57 -0.12 -23.38
N TYR A 113 8.97 -1.17 -24.10
CA TYR A 113 8.36 -2.50 -24.01
C TYR A 113 8.41 -3.15 -22.63
N ARG A 114 9.51 -2.93 -21.87
CA ARG A 114 9.65 -3.46 -20.51
C ARG A 114 8.63 -2.93 -19.52
N ALA A 115 8.02 -1.78 -19.82
CA ALA A 115 6.99 -1.20 -18.97
C ALA A 115 5.63 -1.86 -19.23
N SER A 116 5.43 -2.48 -20.39
CA SER A 116 4.19 -3.14 -20.78
C SER A 116 4.16 -4.59 -20.32
N GLY A 117 3.01 -5.03 -19.81
CA GLY A 117 2.80 -6.39 -19.34
C GLY A 117 1.35 -6.85 -19.48
N LYS A 118 1.12 -8.13 -19.15
CA LYS A 118 -0.23 -8.70 -19.03
C LYS A 118 -0.79 -8.46 -17.63
N VAL A 119 -2.09 -8.22 -17.57
CA VAL A 119 -2.85 -8.14 -16.32
C VAL A 119 -3.79 -9.33 -16.29
N TYR A 120 -3.61 -10.24 -15.34
CA TYR A 120 -4.47 -11.40 -15.15
C TYR A 120 -5.38 -11.17 -13.95
N PHE A 121 -6.66 -11.46 -14.11
CA PHE A 121 -7.67 -11.21 -13.08
C PHE A 121 -8.83 -12.20 -13.21
N THR A 122 -9.47 -12.49 -12.08
CA THR A 122 -10.71 -13.27 -12.05
C THR A 122 -11.87 -12.29 -11.96
N HIS A 123 -12.78 -12.33 -12.92
CA HIS A 123 -13.89 -11.39 -12.99
C HIS A 123 -15.00 -11.80 -12.01
N ALA A 124 -15.46 -10.87 -11.19
CA ALA A 124 -16.32 -11.18 -10.05
C ALA A 124 -17.73 -11.67 -10.46
N ALA A 125 -18.23 -11.25 -11.63
CA ALA A 125 -19.60 -11.58 -12.04
C ALA A 125 -19.77 -13.03 -12.50
N ASP A 126 -18.73 -13.64 -13.09
CA ASP A 126 -18.78 -14.98 -13.67
C ASP A 126 -17.71 -15.92 -13.11
N GLY A 127 -16.80 -15.43 -12.26
CA GLY A 127 -15.75 -16.21 -11.60
C GLY A 127 -14.70 -16.79 -12.55
N ARG A 128 -14.63 -16.28 -13.78
CA ARG A 128 -13.71 -16.75 -14.82
C ARG A 128 -12.43 -15.93 -14.86
N ASP A 129 -11.39 -16.55 -15.40
CA ASP A 129 -10.05 -15.98 -15.53
C ASP A 129 -9.90 -15.23 -16.85
N TYR A 130 -9.46 -13.98 -16.75
CA TYR A 130 -9.31 -13.06 -17.87
C TYR A 130 -7.90 -12.48 -17.97
N VAL A 131 -7.55 -12.02 -19.16
CA VAL A 131 -6.29 -11.34 -19.45
C VAL A 131 -6.51 -10.02 -20.19
N CYS A 132 -5.87 -8.98 -19.67
CA CYS A 132 -5.75 -7.65 -20.24
C CYS A 132 -4.27 -7.30 -20.50
N SER A 133 -4.00 -6.04 -20.84
CA SER A 133 -2.65 -5.48 -20.86
C SER A 133 -2.60 -4.23 -19.98
N GLY A 134 -1.43 -3.91 -19.45
CA GLY A 134 -1.20 -2.70 -18.66
C GLY A 134 0.24 -2.22 -18.79
N ALA A 135 0.52 -1.01 -18.29
CA ALA A 135 1.85 -0.44 -18.29
C ALA A 135 2.24 0.08 -16.89
N ALA A 136 3.41 -0.32 -16.40
CA ALA A 136 4.01 0.25 -15.20
C ALA A 136 4.45 1.70 -15.46
N VAL A 137 3.92 2.64 -14.70
CA VAL A 137 4.20 4.09 -14.87
C VAL A 137 5.11 4.65 -13.77
N GLY A 138 5.49 3.84 -12.79
CA GLY A 138 6.39 4.20 -11.70
C GLY A 138 5.91 3.67 -10.35
N GLY A 139 6.85 3.46 -9.41
CA GLY A 139 6.53 2.91 -8.10
C GLY A 139 5.77 1.58 -8.19
N ARG A 140 4.56 1.53 -7.61
CA ARG A 140 3.63 0.39 -7.64
C ARG A 140 2.34 0.74 -8.42
N VAL A 141 2.44 1.57 -9.45
CA VAL A 141 1.29 2.05 -10.23
C VAL A 141 1.30 1.44 -11.64
N VAL A 142 0.17 0.86 -12.03
CA VAL A 142 -0.06 0.29 -13.36
C VAL A 142 -1.24 1.02 -14.01
N LEU A 143 -1.03 1.50 -15.24
CA LEU A 143 -2.09 2.03 -16.09
C LEU A 143 -2.75 0.90 -16.88
N THR A 144 -4.07 0.80 -16.84
CA THR A 144 -4.88 -0.20 -17.55
C THR A 144 -6.26 0.38 -17.88
N ALA A 145 -7.09 -0.37 -18.61
CA ALA A 145 -8.48 0.03 -18.87
C ALA A 145 -9.38 -0.26 -17.66
N GLY A 146 -10.41 0.58 -17.46
CA GLY A 146 -11.35 0.41 -16.35
C GLY A 146 -12.07 -0.94 -16.34
N HIS A 147 -12.42 -1.47 -17.51
CA HIS A 147 -13.08 -2.79 -17.65
C HIS A 147 -12.17 -3.98 -17.30
N CYS A 148 -10.87 -3.76 -17.11
CA CYS A 148 -9.95 -4.82 -16.66
C CYS A 148 -9.86 -4.93 -15.14
N VAL A 149 -10.50 -4.02 -14.40
CA VAL A 149 -10.41 -3.89 -12.93
C VAL A 149 -11.78 -3.73 -12.28
N SER A 150 -12.84 -4.06 -13.00
CA SER A 150 -14.24 -4.01 -12.57
C SER A 150 -14.81 -5.39 -12.28
#